data_AF-A0A9E6W3Y1-F1
#
_entry.id   AF-A0A9E6W3Y1-F1
#
_cell.length_a   1.000
_cell.length_b   1.000
_cell.length_c   1.000
_cell.angle_alpha   90.00
_cell.angle_beta   90.00
_cell.angle_gamma   90.00
#
_symmetry.space_group_name_H-M   'P 1'
#
loop_
_entity.id
_entity.type
_entity.pdbx_description
1 polymer ?
#
loop_
_entity_poly.entity_id
_entity_poly.type
_entity_poly.pdbx_seq_one_letter_code
_entity_poly.pdbx_strand_id
1 'polypeptide(L)'
;MYHACKLKFGAVTNLTDARYAAAVYADWIGFRLDPSHPRYIDPAKAKEIIDWISGSSLVAELGTLMPDDILSALEVLQIDTVQVSSQAAADAWKLAGYEVILEGVGQADYTLSPESAEGQHLLDITDYSMEQLKDLQAKPPFAIQINGGDETGPGLRDFADIDDMLAFFELEE
;
A
#
# COMPACT_ATOMS: atom_id res chain seq x y z
N MET A 1 12.97 -8.59 12.39
CA MET A 1 11.55 -8.51 12.74
C MET A 1 10.79 -9.21 11.64
N TYR A 2 10.05 -10.26 11.96
CA TYR A 2 9.23 -11.00 11.00
C TYR A 2 7.77 -10.83 11.41
N HIS A 3 6.94 -10.40 10.47
CA HIS A 3 5.50 -10.24 10.69
C HIS A 3 4.77 -11.51 10.23
N ALA A 4 3.68 -11.84 10.91
CA ALA A 4 2.79 -12.96 10.58
C ALA A 4 2.07 -12.78 9.22
N CYS A 5 2.09 -11.56 8.69
CA CYS A 5 1.53 -11.19 7.40
C CYS A 5 2.44 -10.14 6.73
N LYS A 6 2.25 -9.93 5.42
CA LYS A 6 2.96 -8.87 4.70
C LYS A 6 2.41 -7.49 5.03
N LEU A 7 3.25 -6.47 4.95
CA LEU A 7 2.91 -5.10 5.28
C LEU A 7 2.90 -4.18 4.05
N LYS A 8 1.80 -3.43 3.87
CA LYS A 8 1.72 -2.33 2.92
C LYS A 8 1.45 -1.02 3.63
N PHE A 9 2.25 0.01 3.33
CA PHE A 9 1.89 1.39 3.63
C PHE A 9 1.22 2.01 2.42
N GLY A 10 -0.09 2.23 2.46
CA GLY A 10 -0.86 2.81 1.35
C GLY A 10 -0.90 4.33 1.38
N ALA A 11 -1.32 4.98 0.28
CA ALA A 11 -1.59 6.42 0.22
C ALA A 11 -0.54 7.33 0.91
N VAL A 12 0.75 7.02 0.72
CA VAL A 12 1.87 7.77 1.29
C VAL A 12 2.04 9.10 0.54
N THR A 13 2.09 10.19 1.29
CA THR A 13 2.17 11.56 0.74
C THR A 13 3.39 12.36 1.21
N ASN A 14 4.16 11.82 2.15
CA ASN A 14 5.29 12.50 2.78
C ASN A 14 6.47 11.52 3.02
N LEU A 15 7.65 12.09 3.30
CA LEU A 15 8.88 11.32 3.47
C LEU A 15 8.97 10.63 4.85
N THR A 16 8.29 11.14 5.87
CA THR A 16 8.33 10.56 7.22
C THR A 16 7.65 9.19 7.22
N ASP A 17 6.48 9.10 6.60
CA ASP A 17 5.74 7.85 6.39
C ASP A 17 6.55 6.85 5.60
N ALA A 18 7.15 7.29 4.49
CA ALA A 18 7.94 6.45 3.62
C ALA A 18 9.17 5.88 4.34
N ARG A 19 9.85 6.71 5.14
CA ARG A 19 11.02 6.27 5.95
C ARG A 19 10.60 5.34 7.08
N TYR A 20 9.48 5.62 7.74
CA TYR A 20 8.95 4.75 8.77
C TYR A 20 8.60 3.37 8.18
N ALA A 21 7.84 3.34 7.07
CA ALA A 21 7.50 2.12 6.36
C ALA A 21 8.74 1.30 5.96
N ALA A 22 9.77 1.96 5.43
CA ALA A 22 11.04 1.29 5.11
C ALA A 22 11.76 0.77 6.36
N ALA A 23 11.73 1.51 7.48
CA ALA A 23 12.39 1.13 8.73
C ALA A 23 11.73 -0.10 9.41
N VAL A 24 10.42 -0.23 9.30
CA VAL A 24 9.68 -1.42 9.76
C VAL A 24 9.68 -2.57 8.73
N TYR A 25 10.49 -2.45 7.68
CA TYR A 25 10.62 -3.44 6.60
C TYR A 25 9.29 -3.77 5.91
N ALA A 26 8.47 -2.75 5.64
CA ALA A 26 7.23 -2.95 4.90
C ALA A 26 7.53 -3.59 3.53
N ASP A 27 6.74 -4.60 3.14
CA ASP A 27 6.85 -5.24 1.83
C ASP A 27 6.54 -4.25 0.70
N TRP A 28 5.54 -3.38 0.91
CA TRP A 28 5.05 -2.43 -0.08
C TRP A 28 4.88 -1.01 0.45
N ILE A 29 5.18 -0.03 -0.41
CA ILE A 29 4.86 1.39 -0.19
C ILE A 29 4.06 1.89 -1.40
N GLY A 30 2.86 2.39 -1.14
CA GLY A 30 1.87 2.80 -2.11
C GLY A 30 1.74 4.32 -2.23
N PHE A 31 1.70 4.82 -3.47
CA PHE A 31 1.49 6.23 -3.79
C PHE A 31 0.20 6.39 -4.60
N ARG A 32 -0.74 7.24 -4.14
CA ARG A 32 -1.97 7.57 -4.88
C ARG A 32 -1.66 8.50 -6.03
N LEU A 33 -1.60 7.96 -7.24
CA LEU A 33 -1.30 8.71 -8.46
C LEU A 33 -2.55 9.02 -9.30
N ASP A 34 -3.74 8.67 -8.82
CA ASP A 34 -5.02 9.09 -9.39
C ASP A 34 -5.37 10.54 -8.99
N PRO A 35 -5.38 11.51 -9.92
CA PRO A 35 -5.67 12.92 -9.62
C PRO A 35 -7.09 13.17 -9.08
N SER A 36 -8.00 12.21 -9.23
CA SER A 36 -9.37 12.32 -8.70
C SER A 36 -9.45 11.98 -7.21
N HIS A 37 -8.40 11.37 -6.63
CA HIS A 37 -8.40 10.90 -5.25
C HIS A 37 -7.97 12.01 -4.26
N PRO A 38 -8.62 12.13 -3.07
CA PRO A 38 -8.27 13.17 -2.08
C PRO A 38 -6.82 13.12 -1.56
N ARG A 39 -6.23 11.91 -1.55
CA ARG A 39 -4.83 11.66 -1.14
C ARG A 39 -3.85 11.66 -2.32
N TYR A 40 -4.23 12.21 -3.49
CA TYR A 40 -3.35 12.30 -4.65
C TYR A 40 -2.01 12.94 -4.30
N ILE A 41 -0.93 12.33 -4.80
CA ILE A 41 0.42 12.90 -4.81
C ILE A 41 0.90 13.07 -6.25
N ASP A 42 1.47 14.24 -6.54
CA ASP A 42 2.07 14.50 -7.85
C ASP A 42 3.23 13.52 -8.12
N PRO A 43 3.35 12.94 -9.33
CA PRO A 43 4.45 12.02 -9.65
C PRO A 43 5.85 12.58 -9.39
N ALA A 44 6.09 13.87 -9.62
CA ALA A 44 7.38 14.47 -9.32
C ALA A 44 7.65 14.48 -7.80
N LYS A 45 6.61 14.72 -7.00
CA LYS A 45 6.71 14.65 -5.53
C LYS A 45 6.88 13.22 -5.04
N ALA A 46 6.19 12.25 -5.64
CA ALA A 46 6.39 10.83 -5.34
C ALA A 46 7.83 10.40 -5.64
N LYS A 47 8.39 10.84 -6.78
CA LYS A 47 9.78 10.59 -7.16
C LYS A 47 10.77 11.12 -6.12
N GLU A 48 10.55 12.35 -5.63
CA GLU A 48 11.36 12.91 -4.56
C GLU A 48 11.37 11.99 -3.33
N ILE A 49 10.23 11.44 -2.93
CA ILE A 49 10.13 10.55 -1.77
C ILE A 49 10.84 9.21 -2.03
N ILE A 50 10.57 8.61 -3.19
CA ILE A 50 11.14 7.31 -3.62
C ILE A 50 12.67 7.34 -3.59
N ASP A 51 13.28 8.45 -4.01
CA ASP A 51 14.75 8.60 -4.03
C ASP A 51 15.43 8.56 -2.66
N TRP A 52 14.66 8.70 -1.56
CA TRP A 52 15.17 8.65 -0.19
C TRP A 52 14.88 7.33 0.54
N ILE A 53 14.17 6.40 -0.10
CA ILE A 53 13.79 5.12 0.50
C ILE A 53 14.29 3.95 -0.33
N SER A 54 14.44 2.79 0.30
CA SER A 54 14.84 1.55 -0.36
C SER A 54 14.38 0.36 0.49
N GLY A 55 14.33 -0.82 -0.12
CA GLY A 55 13.99 -2.07 0.57
C GLY A 55 12.54 -2.53 0.38
N SER A 56 11.60 -1.60 0.22
CA SER A 56 10.19 -1.91 -0.06
C SER A 56 9.90 -1.89 -1.57
N SER A 57 9.00 -2.76 -2.01
CA SER A 57 8.46 -2.70 -3.38
C SER A 57 7.49 -1.51 -3.49
N LEU A 58 7.45 -0.86 -4.65
CA LEU A 58 6.63 0.33 -4.85
C LEU A 58 5.29 -0.06 -5.50
N VAL A 59 4.21 0.58 -5.08
CA VAL A 59 2.87 0.36 -5.64
C VAL A 59 2.29 1.69 -6.11
N ALA A 60 1.86 1.76 -7.36
CA ALA A 60 1.08 2.88 -7.87
C ALA A 60 -0.40 2.64 -7.62
N GLU A 61 -1.05 3.45 -6.80
CA GLU A 61 -2.49 3.37 -6.51
C GLU A 61 -3.26 4.26 -7.50
N LEU A 62 -3.88 3.61 -8.48
CA LEU A 62 -4.35 4.21 -9.72
C LEU A 62 -5.87 4.30 -9.85
N GLY A 63 -6.62 3.67 -8.94
CA GLY A 63 -8.08 3.65 -9.01
C GLY A 63 -8.56 3.06 -10.34
N THR A 64 -9.11 3.89 -11.20
CA THR A 64 -9.62 3.46 -12.53
C THR A 64 -8.75 3.88 -13.71
N LEU A 65 -7.58 4.49 -13.47
CA LEU A 65 -6.68 4.92 -14.55
C LEU A 65 -6.19 3.75 -15.39
N MET A 66 -6.12 3.98 -16.70
CA MET A 66 -5.64 3.01 -17.68
C MET A 66 -4.15 3.24 -18.00
N PRO A 67 -3.45 2.25 -18.59
CA PRO A 67 -2.04 2.40 -18.95
C PRO A 67 -1.73 3.68 -19.74
N ASP A 68 -2.50 3.98 -20.77
CA ASP A 68 -2.30 5.13 -21.66
C ASP A 68 -2.30 6.49 -20.92
N ASP A 69 -2.93 6.57 -19.75
CA ASP A 69 -3.06 7.81 -18.98
C ASP A 69 -1.79 8.16 -18.18
N ILE A 70 -1.01 7.16 -17.75
CA ILE A 70 0.03 7.36 -16.72
C ILE A 70 1.31 6.54 -16.90
N LEU A 71 1.40 5.69 -17.93
CA LEU A 71 2.54 4.78 -18.13
C LEU A 71 3.91 5.48 -18.05
N SER A 72 4.06 6.62 -18.71
CA SER A 72 5.32 7.38 -18.70
C SER A 72 5.73 7.84 -17.29
N ALA A 73 4.78 8.15 -16.41
CA ALA A 73 5.10 8.47 -15.03
C ALA A 73 5.61 7.23 -14.29
N LEU A 74 4.96 6.06 -14.47
CA LEU A 74 5.39 4.82 -13.82
C LEU A 74 6.78 4.36 -14.25
N GLU A 75 7.14 4.54 -15.52
CA GLU A 75 8.49 4.27 -16.03
C GLU A 75 9.55 5.13 -15.34
N VAL A 76 9.28 6.43 -15.15
CA VAL A 76 10.19 7.35 -14.43
C VAL A 76 10.28 7.01 -12.94
N LEU A 77 9.16 6.64 -12.33
CA LEU A 77 9.10 6.24 -10.93
C LEU A 77 9.70 4.84 -10.68
N GLN A 78 9.93 4.06 -11.75
CA GLN A 78 10.36 2.67 -11.71
C GLN A 78 9.43 1.79 -10.87
N ILE A 79 8.13 2.00 -11.02
CA ILE A 79 7.08 1.20 -10.37
C ILE A 79 6.59 0.16 -11.35
N ASP A 80 6.54 -1.11 -10.93
CA ASP A 80 6.09 -2.27 -11.72
C ASP A 80 4.80 -2.91 -11.18
N THR A 81 4.34 -2.46 -10.00
CA THR A 81 3.12 -2.93 -9.35
C THR A 81 2.08 -1.80 -9.32
N VAL A 82 0.86 -2.09 -9.78
CA VAL A 82 -0.26 -1.15 -9.76
C VAL A 82 -1.41 -1.68 -8.92
N GLN A 83 -2.13 -0.78 -8.25
CA GLN A 83 -3.37 -1.06 -7.55
C GLN A 83 -4.53 -0.34 -8.24
N VAL A 84 -5.55 -1.10 -8.64
CA VAL A 84 -6.71 -0.61 -9.41
C VAL A 84 -8.02 -1.13 -8.84
N SER A 85 -9.10 -0.39 -9.04
CA SER A 85 -10.42 -0.65 -8.45
C SER A 85 -11.43 -1.29 -9.41
N SER A 86 -11.03 -1.63 -10.63
CA SER A 86 -11.90 -2.28 -11.61
C SER A 86 -11.20 -3.41 -12.34
N GLN A 87 -11.97 -4.47 -12.65
CA GLN A 87 -11.45 -5.62 -13.39
C GLN A 87 -10.96 -5.22 -14.79
N ALA A 88 -11.65 -4.29 -15.46
CA ALA A 88 -11.24 -3.82 -16.77
C ALA A 88 -9.86 -3.15 -16.75
N ALA A 89 -9.58 -2.31 -15.74
CA ALA A 89 -8.25 -1.74 -15.56
C ALA A 89 -7.22 -2.83 -15.21
N ALA A 90 -7.58 -3.78 -14.34
CA ALA A 90 -6.69 -4.88 -13.97
C ALA A 90 -6.23 -5.69 -15.19
N ASP A 91 -7.15 -6.04 -16.09
CA ASP A 91 -6.82 -6.80 -17.29
C ASP A 91 -5.92 -5.99 -18.24
N ALA A 92 -6.17 -4.69 -18.37
CA ALA A 92 -5.35 -3.79 -19.20
C ALA A 92 -3.91 -3.67 -18.67
N TRP A 93 -3.75 -3.49 -17.36
CA TRP A 93 -2.43 -3.38 -16.72
C TRP A 93 -1.65 -4.69 -16.74
N LYS A 94 -2.33 -5.83 -16.56
CA LYS A 94 -1.72 -7.15 -16.75
C LYS A 94 -1.20 -7.33 -18.18
N LEU A 95 -1.99 -6.93 -19.18
CA LEU A 95 -1.58 -7.01 -20.58
C LEU A 95 -0.37 -6.10 -20.87
N ALA A 96 -0.27 -4.97 -20.17
CA ALA A 96 0.88 -4.08 -20.21
C ALA A 96 2.11 -4.62 -19.45
N GLY A 97 2.01 -5.77 -18.78
CA GLY A 97 3.12 -6.45 -18.10
C GLY A 97 3.35 -6.03 -16.65
N TYR A 98 2.37 -5.38 -16.01
CA TYR A 98 2.45 -4.95 -14.62
C TYR A 98 1.90 -6.00 -13.67
N GLU A 99 2.45 -6.06 -12.45
CA GLU A 99 1.81 -6.73 -11.33
C GLU A 99 0.58 -5.93 -10.90
N VAL A 100 -0.55 -6.60 -10.64
CA VAL A 100 -1.81 -5.92 -10.34
C VAL A 100 -2.36 -6.35 -8.99
N ILE A 101 -2.65 -5.37 -8.15
CA ILE A 101 -3.48 -5.46 -6.95
C ILE A 101 -4.88 -4.95 -7.34
N LEU A 102 -5.90 -5.80 -7.23
CA LEU A 102 -7.29 -5.42 -7.50
C LEU A 102 -7.98 -5.08 -6.18
N GLU A 103 -8.56 -3.89 -6.06
CA GLU A 103 -9.42 -3.56 -4.91
C GLU A 103 -10.68 -4.46 -4.93
N GLY A 104 -10.95 -5.12 -3.81
CA GLY A 104 -12.06 -6.05 -3.64
C GLY A 104 -13.38 -5.33 -3.37
N VAL A 105 -14.47 -6.11 -3.40
CA VAL A 105 -15.83 -5.61 -3.12
C VAL A 105 -16.18 -5.92 -1.67
N GLY A 106 -16.09 -4.92 -0.80
CA GLY A 106 -16.31 -5.06 0.65
C GLY A 106 -15.61 -3.94 1.41
N GLN A 107 -15.82 -3.87 2.73
CA GLN A 107 -15.14 -2.88 3.55
C GLN A 107 -13.65 -3.24 3.61
N ALA A 108 -12.86 -2.60 2.75
CA ALA A 108 -11.40 -2.55 2.85
C ALA A 108 -10.63 -3.85 2.53
N ASP A 109 -11.17 -4.75 1.69
CA ASP A 109 -10.44 -5.91 1.19
C ASP A 109 -9.83 -5.65 -0.18
N TYR A 110 -8.55 -5.98 -0.37
CA TYR A 110 -7.83 -5.96 -1.65
C TYR A 110 -7.40 -7.39 -2.02
N THR A 111 -7.36 -7.71 -3.31
CA THR A 111 -6.91 -9.01 -3.84
C THR A 111 -5.61 -8.80 -4.60
N LEU A 112 -4.54 -9.46 -4.17
CA LEU A 112 -3.26 -9.43 -4.87
C LEU A 112 -3.39 -10.33 -6.10
N SER A 113 -3.60 -9.74 -7.28
CA SER A 113 -4.00 -10.35 -8.55
C SER A 113 -5.40 -11.02 -8.59
N PRO A 114 -6.26 -10.69 -9.58
CA PRO A 114 -7.57 -11.31 -9.78
C PRO A 114 -7.55 -12.84 -9.99
N GLU A 115 -6.40 -13.41 -10.35
CA GLU A 115 -6.24 -14.84 -10.65
C GLU A 115 -5.64 -15.62 -9.47
N SER A 116 -5.27 -14.93 -8.40
CA SER A 116 -4.66 -15.54 -7.23
C SER A 116 -5.70 -16.37 -6.48
N ALA A 117 -5.30 -17.59 -6.13
CA ALA A 117 -6.13 -18.55 -5.40
C ALA A 117 -6.77 -17.92 -4.14
N GLU A 118 -7.91 -18.49 -3.71
CA GLU A 118 -8.53 -18.21 -2.40
C GLU A 118 -7.45 -18.06 -1.31
N GLY A 119 -7.17 -16.84 -0.84
CA GLY A 119 -6.26 -16.60 0.28
C GLY A 119 -5.16 -15.54 0.13
N GLN A 120 -4.98 -14.87 -1.00
CA GLN A 120 -4.02 -13.74 -1.11
C GLN A 120 -4.70 -12.36 -1.01
N HIS A 121 -5.34 -12.12 0.13
CA HIS A 121 -6.00 -10.86 0.42
C HIS A 121 -5.08 -9.92 1.21
N LEU A 122 -5.09 -8.65 0.79
CA LEU A 122 -4.53 -7.53 1.53
C LEU A 122 -5.70 -6.81 2.22
N LEU A 123 -5.69 -6.78 3.54
CA LEU A 123 -6.75 -6.17 4.35
C LEU A 123 -6.35 -4.75 4.75
N ASP A 124 -7.14 -3.73 4.41
CA ASP A 124 -6.95 -2.37 4.94
C ASP A 124 -7.40 -2.34 6.41
N ILE A 125 -6.45 -2.06 7.29
CA ILE A 125 -6.70 -1.93 8.72
C ILE A 125 -6.54 -0.49 9.21
N THR A 126 -6.42 0.49 8.31
CA THR A 126 -6.17 1.91 8.66
C THR A 126 -7.10 2.41 9.77
N ASP A 127 -8.38 2.07 9.70
CA ASP A 127 -9.42 2.54 10.64
C ASP A 127 -9.81 1.47 11.68
N TYR A 128 -9.01 0.40 11.84
CA TYR A 128 -9.33 -0.66 12.79
C TYR A 128 -8.94 -0.27 14.20
N SER A 129 -9.79 -0.60 15.16
CA SER A 129 -9.45 -0.56 16.59
C SER A 129 -8.66 -1.80 17.02
N MET A 130 -7.93 -1.70 18.12
CA MET A 130 -7.23 -2.85 18.73
C MET A 130 -8.17 -4.01 19.11
N GLU A 131 -9.46 -3.76 19.32
CA GLU A 131 -10.45 -4.83 19.54
C GLU A 131 -10.70 -5.61 18.24
N GLN A 132 -10.86 -4.93 17.11
CA GLN A 132 -11.04 -5.56 15.79
C GLN A 132 -9.81 -6.35 15.35
N LEU A 133 -8.59 -5.90 15.73
CA LEU A 133 -7.37 -6.64 15.41
C LEU A 133 -7.27 -7.98 16.15
N LYS A 134 -7.84 -8.10 17.35
CA LYS A 134 -7.82 -9.36 18.12
C LYS A 134 -8.48 -10.51 17.38
N ASP A 135 -9.51 -10.21 16.60
CA ASP A 135 -10.21 -11.21 15.80
C ASP A 135 -9.35 -11.73 14.63
N LEU A 136 -8.32 -10.98 14.22
CA LEU A 136 -7.41 -11.35 13.12
C LEU A 136 -6.27 -12.27 13.56
N GLN A 137 -5.93 -12.34 14.86
CA GLN A 137 -4.76 -13.12 15.32
C GLN A 137 -4.91 -14.63 15.07
N ALA A 138 -6.14 -15.14 15.19
CA ALA A 138 -6.42 -16.56 15.02
C ALA A 138 -6.22 -17.03 13.57
N LYS A 139 -6.35 -16.10 12.62
CA LYS A 139 -6.16 -16.35 11.19
C LYS A 139 -5.68 -15.05 10.53
N PRO A 140 -4.37 -14.75 10.57
CA PRO A 140 -3.86 -13.52 10.00
C PRO A 140 -4.14 -13.49 8.49
N PRO A 141 -4.45 -12.31 7.92
CA PRO A 141 -4.58 -12.16 6.48
C PRO A 141 -3.21 -12.39 5.82
N PHE A 142 -3.21 -12.57 4.50
CA PHE A 142 -1.95 -12.68 3.76
C PHE A 142 -1.13 -11.39 3.86
N ALA A 143 -1.80 -10.25 3.76
CA ALA A 143 -1.20 -8.94 3.94
C ALA A 143 -2.16 -7.99 4.67
N ILE A 144 -1.61 -6.96 5.30
CA ILE A 144 -2.35 -5.82 5.84
C ILE A 144 -1.87 -4.52 5.21
N GLN A 145 -2.77 -3.54 5.12
CA GLN A 145 -2.48 -2.18 4.71
C GLN A 145 -2.78 -1.19 5.83
N ILE A 146 -1.88 -0.23 6.01
CA ILE A 146 -2.09 0.97 6.83
C ILE A 146 -1.81 2.18 5.93
N ASN A 147 -2.71 3.14 5.87
CA ASN A 147 -2.49 4.34 5.06
C ASN A 147 -1.50 5.31 5.73
N GLY A 148 -0.78 6.06 4.88
CA GLY A 148 -0.04 7.24 5.27
C GLY A 148 -0.96 8.25 5.95
N GLY A 149 -0.37 9.07 6.82
CA GLY A 149 -1.09 10.00 7.66
C GLY A 149 -0.75 11.44 7.31
N ASP A 150 -1.31 12.36 8.08
CA ASP A 150 -0.94 13.76 8.01
C ASP A 150 0.21 14.05 9.00
N GLU A 151 1.12 14.92 8.59
CA GLU A 151 2.19 15.44 9.45
C GLU A 151 1.72 16.75 10.10
N THR A 152 2.06 16.96 11.38
CA THR A 152 1.89 18.27 12.03
C THR A 152 3.00 19.26 11.68
N GLY A 153 4.09 18.76 11.08
CA GLY A 153 5.21 19.48 10.52
C GLY A 153 6.23 18.51 9.93
N PRO A 154 7.23 18.97 9.16
CA PRO A 154 8.19 18.07 8.51
C PRO A 154 8.89 17.15 9.52
N GLY A 155 8.73 15.83 9.36
CA GLY A 155 9.29 14.85 10.31
C GLY A 155 8.48 14.64 11.59
N LEU A 156 7.31 15.28 11.73
CA LEU A 156 6.47 15.26 12.93
C LEU A 156 5.15 14.54 12.67
N ARG A 157 5.21 13.21 12.72
CA ARG A 157 4.06 12.30 12.74
C ARG A 157 4.14 11.41 13.98
N ASP A 158 2.99 11.17 14.61
CA ASP A 158 2.87 10.19 15.68
C ASP A 158 2.61 8.80 15.07
N PHE A 159 3.43 7.83 15.47
CA PHE A 159 3.34 6.44 15.04
C PHE A 159 2.93 5.50 16.17
N ALA A 160 2.64 6.00 17.38
CA ALA A 160 2.37 5.13 18.55
C ALA A 160 1.25 4.12 18.28
N ASP A 161 0.14 4.56 17.69
CA ASP A 161 -0.96 3.67 17.33
C ASP A 161 -0.52 2.63 16.29
N ILE A 162 0.31 3.01 15.31
CA ILE A 162 0.81 2.10 14.28
C ILE A 162 1.78 1.09 14.88
N ASP A 163 2.68 1.52 15.77
CA ASP A 163 3.60 0.63 16.50
C ASP A 163 2.81 -0.43 17.28
N ASP A 164 1.75 -0.02 17.99
CA ASP A 164 0.88 -0.94 18.74
C ASP A 164 0.16 -1.93 17.81
N MET A 165 -0.30 -1.48 16.64
CA MET A 165 -0.93 -2.34 15.63
C MET A 165 0.08 -3.32 15.02
N LEU A 166 1.30 -2.88 14.69
CA LEU A 166 2.33 -3.73 14.09
C LEU A 166 2.84 -4.77 15.08
N ALA A 167 3.03 -4.41 16.34
CA ALA A 167 3.39 -5.33 17.42
C ALA A 167 2.40 -6.50 17.55
N PHE A 168 1.14 -6.30 17.17
CA PHE A 168 0.12 -7.37 17.16
C PHE A 168 0.42 -8.49 16.15
N PHE A 169 1.11 -8.16 15.05
CA PHE A 169 1.46 -9.08 13.98
C PHE A 169 2.92 -9.54 14.04
N GLU A 170 3.70 -9.10 15.01
CA GLU A 170 5.07 -9.59 15.21
C GLU A 170 5.08 -11.05 15.68
N LEU A 171 5.96 -11.85 15.08
CA LEU A 171 6.21 -13.22 15.54
C LEU A 171 7.33 -13.21 16.58
N GLU A 172 7.08 -13.77 17.77
CA GLU A 172 8.13 -14.08 18.74
C GLU A 172 9.05 -15.19 18.18
N GLU A 173 10.37 -15.02 18.32
CA GLU A 173 11.39 -15.98 17.87
C GLU A 173 11.30 -17.36 18.57
#